data_AF-A0A6I0FKY6-F1
#
_entry.id   AF-A0A6I0FKY6-F1
#
_cell.length_a   1.000
_cell.length_b   1.000
_cell.length_c   1.000
_cell.angle_alpha   90.00
_cell.angle_beta   90.00
_cell.angle_gamma   90.00
#
_symmetry.space_group_name_H-M   'P 1'
#
loop_
_entity.id
_entity.type
_entity.pdbx_description
1 polymer ?
#
loop_
_entity_poly.entity_id
_entity_poly.type
_entity_poly.pdbx_seq_one_letter_code
_entity_poly.pdbx_strand_id
1 'polypeptide(L)'
;MRRTGLSQAQLGVARVYSSPKRGDAAGGAGAPAERTAAGAADAPERTPEHAHAGTGDPRAAHLPLTGEEVLLKDLHQVAGETVSFGSCHQARVAEHTDSAATALLNAGASLVGASSTAEFGTVAYTEPVGVDQPMNPLNTAMMVGGSSGGAATAVARGLVDVAHATDGGGSIRIPAACCGLVGLKPAHDRTNAPGGFTPTAQGFIAKDLAHTRRAYGLEAGALTTRRGLRLGYTNAPFHSASAVDPAIAAPTAAVASLLVTHPAVESLAPAPRPYPRATFELFSEFLAARCADLPGTLTPLTAWLRDRGRQIPAHRRQLLVEQILGVDPSSGPWRDLDIVINPTLACAPPAPNTFSALSPRLNFLAQTAWTPWGTLWNLTGWAAVSVPLVDPAEVPGRWPISLMVGAVGDRVSDAELLDIAEFVQSVARQLPAEQLSLAEPGDVRALGFEPRPENRHEHE
;
A
#
# COMPACT_ATOMS: atom_id res chain seq x y z
N MET A 1 24.59 2.60 4.95
CA MET A 1 25.41 3.84 5.09
C MET A 1 26.90 3.53 5.06
N ARG A 2 27.55 3.06 6.15
CA ARG A 2 29.02 2.80 6.11
C ARG A 2 29.43 1.73 5.10
N ARG A 3 28.60 0.70 4.88
CA ARG A 3 28.85 -0.37 3.90
C ARG A 3 28.60 0.06 2.44
N THR A 4 27.73 1.03 2.21
CA THR A 4 27.21 1.38 0.88
C THR A 4 27.70 2.73 0.36
N GLY A 5 28.20 3.62 1.23
CA GLY A 5 28.51 5.01 0.89
C GLY A 5 27.27 5.90 0.62
N LEU A 6 26.07 5.31 0.62
CA LEU A 6 24.82 6.00 0.31
C LEU A 6 24.23 6.74 1.52
N SER A 7 23.59 7.88 1.25
CA SER A 7 22.85 8.70 2.21
C SER A 7 21.56 8.02 2.71
N GLN A 8 20.92 8.60 3.73
CA GLN A 8 19.64 8.11 4.25
C GLN A 8 18.55 8.19 3.18
N ALA A 9 18.48 9.31 2.45
CA ALA A 9 17.58 9.49 1.31
C ALA A 9 17.79 8.45 0.21
N GLN A 10 19.04 8.19 -0.17
CA GLN A 10 19.35 7.18 -1.19
C GLN A 10 18.97 5.76 -0.77
N LEU A 11 18.87 5.52 0.54
CA LEU A 11 18.52 4.23 1.14
C LEU A 11 17.06 4.15 1.63
N GLY A 12 16.29 5.24 1.60
CA GLY A 12 14.93 5.28 2.13
C GLY A 12 14.80 5.11 3.65
N VAL A 13 15.88 5.39 4.39
CA VAL A 13 15.95 5.18 5.84
C VAL A 13 15.66 6.48 6.58
N ALA A 14 14.66 6.50 7.45
CA ALA A 14 14.39 7.63 8.34
C ALA A 14 15.35 7.64 9.53
N ARG A 15 15.70 6.46 10.07
CA ARG A 15 16.67 6.28 11.15
C ARG A 15 17.16 4.86 11.26
N VAL A 16 18.33 4.72 11.85
CA VAL A 16 18.89 3.45 12.31
C VAL A 16 18.71 3.41 13.82
N TYR A 17 18.23 2.29 14.36
CA TYR A 17 18.08 2.15 15.80
C TYR A 17 19.45 2.04 16.48
N SER A 18 19.49 2.43 17.76
CA SER A 18 20.71 2.39 18.59
C SER A 18 21.35 0.99 18.63
N SER A 19 20.50 -0.03 18.58
CA SER A 19 20.81 -1.45 18.48
C SER A 19 19.64 -2.17 17.83
N PRO A 20 19.86 -3.29 17.12
CA PRO A 20 18.76 -4.10 16.59
C PRO A 20 17.83 -4.57 17.72
N LYS A 21 16.51 -4.41 17.56
CA LYS A 21 15.52 -4.93 18.50
C LYS A 21 15.12 -6.33 18.09
N ARG A 22 15.09 -7.25 19.05
CA ARG A 22 14.74 -8.66 18.87
C ARG A 22 13.72 -9.05 19.93
N GLY A 23 12.78 -9.93 19.58
CA GLY A 23 11.89 -10.52 20.57
C GLY A 23 12.70 -11.39 21.54
N ASP A 24 12.30 -11.42 22.81
CA ASP A 24 12.87 -12.38 23.75
C ASP A 24 12.52 -13.78 23.26
N ALA A 25 13.54 -14.57 22.93
CA ALA A 25 13.40 -15.97 22.54
C ALA A 25 13.07 -16.86 23.75
N ALA A 26 12.04 -16.50 24.53
CA ALA A 26 11.43 -17.32 25.58
C ALA A 26 10.14 -16.64 26.07
N GLY A 27 9.01 -17.34 25.99
CA GLY A 27 7.70 -16.82 26.34
C GLY A 27 7.59 -16.26 27.76
N GLY A 28 6.89 -15.14 27.89
CA GLY A 28 6.47 -14.55 29.17
C GLY A 28 5.32 -13.59 28.95
N ALA A 29 4.09 -14.07 29.13
CA ALA A 29 2.89 -13.22 29.17
C ALA A 29 2.95 -12.33 30.42
N GLY A 30 3.24 -11.05 30.25
CA GLY A 30 3.11 -10.03 31.29
C GLY A 30 1.69 -9.44 31.29
N ALA A 31 0.99 -9.55 32.42
CA ALA A 31 -0.36 -9.02 32.62
C ALA A 31 -0.40 -7.46 32.58
N PRO A 32 -1.52 -6.84 32.16
CA PRO A 32 -1.60 -5.39 32.05
C PRO A 32 -1.89 -4.73 33.40
N ALA A 33 -1.16 -3.66 33.70
CA ALA A 33 -1.42 -2.76 34.82
C ALA A 33 -2.43 -1.66 34.42
N GLU A 34 -3.38 -1.38 35.31
CA GLU A 34 -4.43 -0.35 35.16
C GLU A 34 -3.85 1.06 34.95
N ARG A 35 -4.45 1.83 34.04
CA ARG A 35 -4.17 3.26 33.83
C ARG A 35 -5.42 4.12 34.00
N THR A 36 -5.23 5.24 34.70
CA THR A 36 -6.16 6.38 34.81
C THR A 36 -6.15 7.24 33.55
N ALA A 37 -7.32 7.76 33.17
CA ALA A 37 -7.64 8.37 31.87
C ALA A 37 -7.16 9.83 31.70
N ALA A 38 -6.63 10.16 30.52
CA ALA A 38 -6.84 11.43 29.79
C ALA A 38 -6.23 11.42 28.37
N GLY A 39 -7.09 11.48 27.33
CA GLY A 39 -6.92 12.36 26.16
C GLY A 39 -5.81 12.12 25.13
N ALA A 40 -5.84 11.00 24.38
CA ALA A 40 -5.39 10.88 23.00
C ALA A 40 -6.14 9.70 22.36
N ALA A 41 -6.52 9.79 21.08
CA ALA A 41 -7.35 8.79 20.41
C ALA A 41 -6.61 7.46 20.19
N ASP A 42 -6.48 6.67 21.26
CA ASP A 42 -6.13 5.26 21.27
C ASP A 42 -7.29 4.52 21.98
N ALA A 43 -7.86 3.50 21.34
CA ALA A 43 -8.79 2.59 22.00
C ALA A 43 -8.02 1.33 22.46
N PRO A 44 -8.39 0.75 23.62
CA PRO A 44 -7.53 -0.14 24.40
C PRO A 44 -7.32 -1.54 23.80
N GLU A 45 -6.18 -2.10 24.22
CA GLU A 45 -5.53 -3.33 23.77
C GLU A 45 -6.30 -4.61 24.11
N ARG A 46 -6.49 -5.46 23.10
CA ARG A 46 -6.41 -6.92 23.25
C ARG A 46 -5.63 -7.50 22.07
N THR A 47 -4.85 -8.53 22.37
CA THR A 47 -3.91 -9.26 21.50
C THR A 47 -4.50 -9.64 20.12
N PRO A 48 -3.79 -9.43 19.00
CA PRO A 48 -4.21 -9.97 17.71
C PRO A 48 -3.78 -11.45 17.58
N GLU A 49 -4.75 -12.36 17.59
CA GLU A 49 -4.60 -13.72 17.06
C GLU A 49 -4.88 -13.70 15.56
N HIS A 50 -3.86 -13.54 14.72
CA HIS A 50 -3.83 -14.06 13.35
C HIS A 50 -2.38 -14.29 12.92
N ALA A 51 -1.72 -15.23 13.60
CA ALA A 51 -0.81 -16.14 12.91
C ALA A 51 -1.67 -17.34 12.53
N HIS A 52 -1.80 -17.65 11.24
CA HIS A 52 -2.29 -18.96 10.84
C HIS A 52 -1.28 -19.99 11.34
N ALA A 53 -1.59 -20.62 12.47
CA ALA A 53 -0.94 -21.85 12.90
C ALA A 53 -1.34 -22.93 11.89
N GLY A 54 -0.56 -23.08 10.82
CA GLY A 54 -0.54 -24.30 10.04
C GLY A 54 -0.27 -25.46 10.99
N THR A 55 -1.04 -26.52 10.87
CA THR A 55 -0.84 -27.78 11.59
C THR A 55 0.41 -28.48 11.05
N GLY A 56 1.59 -27.97 11.43
CA GLY A 56 2.90 -28.52 11.14
C GLY A 56 3.63 -28.93 12.42
N ASP A 57 4.54 -29.88 12.30
CA ASP A 57 5.33 -30.48 13.39
C ASP A 57 5.93 -29.41 14.35
N PRO A 58 5.62 -29.46 15.66
CA PRO A 58 6.08 -28.47 16.64
C PRO A 58 7.60 -28.48 16.90
N ARG A 59 8.37 -29.38 16.26
CA ARG A 59 9.84 -29.43 16.37
C ARG A 59 10.59 -28.82 15.17
N ALA A 60 9.88 -28.26 14.18
CA ALA A 60 10.49 -27.69 12.96
C ALA A 60 9.86 -26.37 12.45
N ALA A 61 9.08 -25.64 13.24
CA ALA A 61 8.50 -24.37 12.80
C ALA A 61 9.48 -23.19 13.02
N HIS A 62 10.29 -22.87 12.01
CA HIS A 62 10.96 -21.58 11.97
C HIS A 62 9.90 -20.47 11.80
N LEU A 63 9.93 -19.44 12.64
CA LEU A 63 9.04 -18.28 12.49
C LEU A 63 9.33 -17.59 11.13
N PRO A 64 8.31 -17.02 10.44
CA PRO A 64 8.43 -16.61 9.04
C PRO A 64 9.48 -15.52 8.77
N LEU A 65 9.88 -14.74 9.79
CA LEU A 65 10.89 -13.68 9.68
C LEU A 65 12.17 -14.01 10.45
N THR A 66 12.40 -15.27 10.82
CA THR A 66 13.62 -15.69 11.53
C THR A 66 14.86 -15.32 10.72
N GLY A 67 15.71 -14.46 11.28
CA GLY A 67 16.95 -14.02 10.64
C GLY A 67 16.81 -12.81 9.70
N GLU A 68 15.59 -12.33 9.46
CA GLU A 68 15.34 -11.15 8.65
C GLU A 68 15.66 -9.86 9.43
N GLU A 69 16.46 -8.97 8.82
CA GLU A 69 16.60 -7.59 9.26
C GLU A 69 15.49 -6.76 8.62
N VAL A 70 14.63 -6.15 9.44
CA VAL A 70 13.43 -5.44 8.97
C VAL A 70 13.50 -3.97 9.35
N LEU A 71 13.22 -3.10 8.39
CA LEU A 71 12.90 -1.70 8.67
C LEU A 71 11.43 -1.57 9.02
N LEU A 72 11.14 -0.93 10.15
CA LEU A 72 9.78 -0.60 10.55
C LEU A 72 9.32 0.67 9.83
N LYS A 73 8.14 0.69 9.20
CA LYS A 73 7.58 1.95 8.70
C LYS A 73 7.50 2.98 9.83
N ASP A 74 8.00 4.21 9.63
CA ASP A 74 8.00 5.28 10.63
C ASP A 74 6.61 5.88 10.91
N LEU A 75 5.61 5.01 11.04
CA LEU A 75 4.29 5.27 11.62
C LEU A 75 4.05 4.38 12.84
N HIS A 76 5.03 3.55 13.21
CA HIS A 76 4.97 2.63 14.33
C HIS A 76 6.08 2.90 15.33
N GLN A 77 5.73 2.75 16.60
CA GLN A 77 6.58 3.03 17.73
C GLN A 77 7.30 1.78 18.23
N VAL A 78 8.50 2.01 18.75
CA VAL A 78 9.33 1.03 19.45
C VAL A 78 9.88 1.73 20.68
N ALA A 79 9.58 1.22 21.87
CA ALA A 79 9.94 1.86 23.13
C ALA A 79 11.44 2.20 23.18
N GLY A 80 11.76 3.44 23.54
CA GLY A 80 13.13 3.95 23.64
C GLY A 80 13.76 4.38 22.31
N GLU A 81 13.12 4.15 21.16
CA GLU A 81 13.57 4.65 19.86
C GLU A 81 12.76 5.89 19.45
N THR A 82 13.36 6.76 18.62
CA THR A 82 12.64 7.92 18.08
C THR A 82 11.60 7.47 17.06
N VAL A 83 10.38 8.01 17.15
CA VAL A 83 9.32 8.00 16.12
C VAL A 83 9.15 9.43 15.58
N SER A 84 8.81 9.62 14.31
CA SER A 84 8.48 10.96 13.80
C SER A 84 7.26 11.02 12.89
N PHE A 85 6.59 9.91 12.61
CA PHE A 85 5.36 9.91 11.81
C PHE A 85 5.52 10.63 10.45
N GLY A 86 6.72 10.58 9.84
CA GLY A 86 7.04 11.30 8.60
C GLY A 86 7.22 12.82 8.72
N SER A 87 7.36 13.37 9.93
CA SER A 87 7.52 14.81 10.16
C SER A 87 8.42 15.14 11.35
N CYS A 88 9.44 15.97 11.15
CA CYS A 88 10.34 16.40 12.23
C CYS A 88 9.62 17.12 13.38
N HIS A 89 8.45 17.72 13.12
CA HIS A 89 7.61 18.36 14.14
C HIS A 89 6.94 17.37 15.11
N GLN A 90 6.91 16.09 14.76
CA GLN A 90 6.30 15.02 15.54
C GLN A 90 7.36 14.10 16.16
N ALA A 91 8.65 14.43 15.97
CA ALA A 91 9.76 13.63 16.44
C ALA A 91 9.80 13.57 17.97
N ARG A 92 9.74 12.36 18.53
CA ARG A 92 9.85 12.10 19.97
C ARG A 92 10.37 10.69 20.23
N VAL A 93 10.93 10.46 21.40
CA VAL A 93 11.25 9.10 21.87
C VAL A 93 9.93 8.41 22.24
N ALA A 94 9.70 7.22 21.69
CA ALA A 94 8.50 6.45 21.97
C ALA A 94 8.53 5.85 23.39
N GLU A 95 7.41 5.95 24.09
CA GLU A 95 7.23 5.41 25.44
C GLU A 95 6.75 3.95 25.46
N HIS A 96 6.27 3.45 24.33
CA HIS A 96 5.75 2.09 24.17
C HIS A 96 6.13 1.53 22.80
N THR A 97 5.98 0.22 22.65
CA THR A 97 6.14 -0.51 21.40
C THR A 97 4.75 -0.86 20.86
N ASP A 98 4.47 -0.48 19.62
CA ASP A 98 3.16 -0.75 19.01
C ASP A 98 2.96 -2.25 18.75
N SER A 99 1.70 -2.66 18.62
CA SER A 99 1.33 -4.05 18.32
C SER A 99 1.94 -4.57 17.01
N ALA A 100 2.05 -3.73 15.98
CA ALA A 100 2.69 -4.09 14.72
C ALA A 100 4.19 -4.42 14.90
N ALA A 101 4.93 -3.58 15.65
CA ALA A 101 6.32 -3.84 15.96
C ALA A 101 6.48 -5.11 16.82
N THR A 102 5.61 -5.29 17.81
CA THR A 102 5.57 -6.50 18.65
C THR A 102 5.31 -7.76 17.82
N ALA A 103 4.37 -7.72 16.87
CA ALA A 103 4.07 -8.84 15.99
C ALA A 103 5.27 -9.23 15.12
N LEU A 104 6.02 -8.26 14.59
CA LEU A 104 7.24 -8.52 13.82
C LEU A 104 8.32 -9.19 14.67
N LEU A 105 8.53 -8.70 15.89
CA LEU A 105 9.50 -9.29 16.83
C LEU A 105 9.10 -10.73 17.19
N ASN A 106 7.81 -10.98 17.42
CA ASN A 106 7.26 -12.31 17.69
C ASN A 106 7.32 -13.24 16.46
N ALA A 107 7.36 -12.69 15.25
CA ALA A 107 7.58 -13.44 14.01
C ALA A 107 9.07 -13.72 13.73
N GLY A 108 9.98 -13.36 14.64
CA GLY A 108 11.41 -13.64 14.56
C GLY A 108 12.24 -12.55 13.88
N ALA A 109 11.65 -11.42 13.52
CA ALA A 109 12.36 -10.32 12.86
C ALA A 109 13.31 -9.60 13.82
N SER A 110 14.41 -9.09 13.26
CA SER A 110 15.30 -8.13 13.93
C SER A 110 15.01 -6.73 13.40
N LEU A 111 14.38 -5.86 14.20
CA LEU A 111 14.09 -4.48 13.78
C LEU A 111 15.36 -3.63 13.87
N VAL A 112 15.87 -3.15 12.73
CA VAL A 112 17.17 -2.46 12.63
C VAL A 112 17.07 -0.94 12.49
N GLY A 113 15.87 -0.43 12.25
CA GLY A 113 15.61 0.99 12.07
C GLY A 113 14.21 1.26 11.57
N ALA A 114 13.97 2.49 11.13
CA ALA A 114 12.73 2.88 10.52
C ALA A 114 12.90 3.40 9.09
N SER A 115 11.98 3.05 8.19
CA SER A 115 11.94 3.54 6.82
C SER A 115 11.18 4.87 6.73
N SER A 116 11.60 5.76 5.83
CA SER A 116 10.89 7.01 5.55
C SER A 116 9.45 6.77 5.09
N THR A 117 8.55 7.65 5.55
CA THR A 117 7.11 7.59 5.25
C THR A 117 6.56 9.00 5.04
N ALA A 118 5.41 9.10 4.39
CA ALA A 118 4.65 10.34 4.35
C ALA A 118 4.12 10.73 5.73
N GLU A 119 3.94 12.03 5.97
CA GLU A 119 3.40 12.55 7.24
C GLU A 119 2.06 11.89 7.58
N PHE A 120 2.02 11.15 8.70
CA PHE A 120 0.89 10.32 9.17
C PHE A 120 0.32 9.34 8.14
N GLY A 121 1.03 9.09 7.04
CA GLY A 121 0.60 8.18 5.98
C GLY A 121 -0.61 8.66 5.16
N THR A 122 -0.90 9.97 5.14
CA THR A 122 -2.14 10.54 4.57
C THR A 122 -2.13 10.73 3.05
N VAL A 123 -1.01 10.46 2.39
CA VAL A 123 -0.81 10.69 0.95
C VAL A 123 -0.20 9.49 0.22
N ALA A 124 -0.41 9.46 -1.10
CA ALA A 124 0.10 8.46 -2.05
C ALA A 124 1.58 8.67 -2.47
N TYR A 125 2.30 9.59 -1.85
CA TYR A 125 3.71 9.89 -2.12
C TYR A 125 4.50 10.05 -0.82
N THR A 126 5.83 9.98 -0.85
CA THR A 126 6.67 10.03 0.36
C THR A 126 7.60 11.23 0.34
N GLU A 127 7.14 12.33 0.93
CA GLU A 127 7.88 13.59 1.07
C GLU A 127 7.86 14.01 2.54
N PRO A 128 8.69 13.39 3.41
CA PRO A 128 8.68 13.67 4.83
C PRO A 128 9.15 15.10 5.15
N VAL A 129 8.67 15.66 6.25
CA VAL A 129 8.98 17.04 6.66
C VAL A 129 10.29 17.09 7.45
N GLY A 130 11.22 17.95 7.03
CA GLY A 130 12.46 18.24 7.75
C GLY A 130 13.51 17.12 7.74
N VAL A 131 13.36 16.14 6.85
CA VAL A 131 14.36 15.10 6.57
C VAL A 131 14.43 14.88 5.05
N ASP A 132 15.53 14.31 4.57
CA ASP A 132 15.71 14.11 3.14
C ASP A 132 14.67 13.14 2.55
N GLN A 133 14.17 13.46 1.37
CA GLN A 133 13.19 12.64 0.67
C GLN A 133 13.84 11.36 0.13
N PRO A 134 13.19 10.19 0.25
CA PRO A 134 13.69 8.97 -0.38
C PRO A 134 13.80 9.12 -1.89
N MET A 135 14.96 8.75 -2.45
CA MET A 135 15.20 8.83 -3.89
C MET A 135 14.74 7.55 -4.58
N ASN A 136 14.06 7.69 -5.72
CA ASN A 136 13.64 6.53 -6.50
C ASN A 136 14.88 5.76 -7.00
N PRO A 137 14.95 4.43 -6.74
CA PRO A 137 16.13 3.64 -7.04
C PRO A 137 16.38 3.44 -8.53
N LEU A 138 15.33 3.55 -9.34
CA LEU A 138 15.34 3.32 -10.79
C LEU A 138 15.69 4.59 -11.56
N ASN A 139 15.05 5.71 -11.20
CA ASN A 139 15.25 7.01 -11.84
C ASN A 139 14.96 8.15 -10.86
N THR A 140 15.94 8.98 -10.56
CA THR A 140 15.81 10.06 -9.55
C THR A 140 14.93 11.21 -10.00
N ALA A 141 14.58 11.30 -11.29
CA ALA A 141 13.58 12.25 -11.79
C ALA A 141 12.14 11.84 -11.44
N MET A 142 11.94 10.64 -10.89
CA MET A 142 10.65 10.09 -10.50
C MET A 142 10.54 9.98 -8.98
N MET A 143 9.33 10.11 -8.44
CA MET A 143 9.07 9.89 -7.01
C MET A 143 9.01 8.40 -6.65
N VAL A 144 9.14 8.08 -5.37
CA VAL A 144 9.05 6.71 -4.83
C VAL A 144 7.62 6.25 -4.54
N GLY A 145 6.61 7.09 -4.74
CA GLY A 145 5.24 6.82 -4.27
C GLY A 145 5.15 6.74 -2.75
N GLY A 146 4.03 6.27 -2.23
CA GLY A 146 3.79 6.32 -0.80
C GLY A 146 2.46 5.72 -0.35
N SER A 147 2.23 5.69 0.97
CA SER A 147 3.07 6.31 1.99
C SER A 147 4.30 5.51 2.43
N SER A 148 4.47 4.25 2.00
CA SER A 148 5.62 3.39 2.36
C SER A 148 6.84 3.55 1.42
N GLY A 149 7.12 4.75 0.93
CA GLY A 149 8.14 4.98 -0.10
C GLY A 149 9.56 4.62 0.36
N GLY A 150 9.91 4.92 1.62
CA GLY A 150 11.22 4.53 2.16
C GLY A 150 11.43 3.02 2.23
N ALA A 151 10.38 2.26 2.54
CA ALA A 151 10.44 0.79 2.56
C ALA A 151 10.73 0.24 1.15
N ALA A 152 10.03 0.76 0.13
CA ALA A 152 10.28 0.39 -1.26
C ALA A 152 11.70 0.76 -1.73
N THR A 153 12.18 1.96 -1.40
CA THR A 153 13.55 2.37 -1.73
C THR A 153 14.58 1.46 -1.05
N ALA A 154 14.41 1.16 0.25
CA ALA A 154 15.35 0.34 0.99
C ALA A 154 15.46 -1.08 0.40
N VAL A 155 14.32 -1.69 0.07
CA VAL A 155 14.24 -3.02 -0.52
C VAL A 155 14.84 -3.04 -1.93
N ALA A 156 14.43 -2.12 -2.81
CA ALA A 156 14.95 -2.06 -4.17
C ALA A 156 16.45 -1.71 -4.25
N ARG A 157 17.00 -1.07 -3.22
CA ARG A 157 18.46 -0.84 -3.08
C ARG A 157 19.21 -2.01 -2.45
N GLY A 158 18.52 -3.09 -2.07
CA GLY A 158 19.11 -4.25 -1.42
C GLY A 158 19.64 -3.95 -0.01
N LEU A 159 19.10 -2.94 0.68
CA LEU A 159 19.47 -2.66 2.07
C LEU A 159 18.90 -3.71 3.03
N VAL A 160 17.66 -4.12 2.78
CA VAL A 160 16.95 -5.19 3.48
C VAL A 160 16.18 -6.00 2.45
N ASP A 161 15.95 -7.29 2.71
CA ASP A 161 15.19 -8.16 1.82
C ASP A 161 13.67 -7.97 1.99
N VAL A 162 13.25 -7.56 3.19
CA VAL A 162 11.86 -7.32 3.60
C VAL A 162 11.80 -6.06 4.47
N ALA A 163 10.85 -5.17 4.18
CA ALA A 163 10.56 -4.00 4.99
C ALA A 163 9.07 -3.97 5.36
N HIS A 164 8.78 -3.57 6.60
CA HIS A 164 7.40 -3.38 7.05
C HIS A 164 6.75 -2.21 6.31
N ALA A 165 5.48 -2.39 5.97
CA ALA A 165 4.69 -1.39 5.27
C ALA A 165 3.22 -1.48 5.67
N THR A 166 2.46 -0.42 5.40
CA THR A 166 1.01 -0.38 5.62
C THR A 166 0.29 0.09 4.38
N ASP A 167 -0.95 -0.34 4.18
CA ASP A 167 -1.75 -0.02 3.00
C ASP A 167 -3.22 0.24 3.38
N GLY A 168 -3.61 1.52 3.40
CA GLY A 168 -5.00 1.98 3.63
C GLY A 168 -5.68 2.58 2.40
N GLY A 169 -4.93 2.82 1.33
CA GLY A 169 -5.41 3.32 0.04
C GLY A 169 -4.51 2.95 -1.13
N GLY A 170 -3.59 2.01 -0.94
CA GLY A 170 -2.53 1.66 -1.89
C GLY A 170 -1.11 1.77 -1.35
N SER A 171 -0.89 2.11 -0.08
CA SER A 171 0.43 2.47 0.44
C SER A 171 1.49 1.35 0.49
N ILE A 172 1.17 0.09 0.15
CA ILE A 172 2.15 -0.95 -0.20
C ILE A 172 2.31 -1.00 -1.72
N ARG A 173 1.18 -1.09 -2.44
CA ARG A 173 1.12 -1.30 -3.89
C ARG A 173 1.67 -0.14 -4.72
N ILE A 174 1.40 1.10 -4.34
CA ILE A 174 1.83 2.32 -5.02
C ILE A 174 3.37 2.45 -4.98
N PRO A 175 4.04 2.46 -3.80
CA PRO A 175 5.48 2.57 -3.78
C PRO A 175 6.19 1.33 -4.34
N ALA A 176 5.59 0.13 -4.22
CA ALA A 176 6.10 -1.05 -4.92
C ALA A 176 6.10 -0.84 -6.44
N ALA A 177 4.99 -0.35 -7.01
CA ALA A 177 4.92 -0.03 -8.44
C ALA A 177 5.93 1.05 -8.84
N CYS A 178 6.07 2.14 -8.07
CA CYS A 178 7.02 3.21 -8.38
C CYS A 178 8.48 2.75 -8.38
N CYS A 179 8.83 1.79 -7.53
CA CYS A 179 10.19 1.29 -7.36
C CYS A 179 10.45 -0.04 -8.08
N GLY A 180 9.50 -0.54 -8.87
CA GLY A 180 9.65 -1.78 -9.65
C GLY A 180 9.70 -3.05 -8.81
N LEU A 181 8.93 -3.10 -7.72
CA LEU A 181 8.82 -4.23 -6.80
C LEU A 181 7.42 -4.83 -6.83
N VAL A 182 7.31 -6.06 -6.35
CA VAL A 182 6.01 -6.66 -6.04
C VAL A 182 5.50 -6.11 -4.70
N GLY A 183 4.21 -5.78 -4.64
CA GLY A 183 3.56 -5.30 -3.43
C GLY A 183 2.22 -5.98 -3.20
N LEU A 184 2.15 -6.90 -2.24
CA LEU A 184 0.92 -7.55 -1.80
C LEU A 184 0.28 -6.73 -0.67
N LYS A 185 -0.96 -6.27 -0.88
CA LYS A 185 -1.87 -5.91 0.20
C LYS A 185 -2.65 -7.17 0.59
N PRO A 186 -2.38 -7.79 1.74
CA PRO A 186 -3.04 -9.03 2.12
C PRO A 186 -4.53 -8.82 2.38
N ALA A 187 -5.32 -9.89 2.30
CA ALA A 187 -6.65 -9.86 2.88
C ALA A 187 -6.56 -9.57 4.38
N HIS A 188 -7.48 -8.77 4.93
CA HIS A 188 -7.49 -8.48 6.37
C HIS A 188 -8.90 -8.23 6.88
N ASP A 189 -9.12 -8.58 8.15
CA ASP A 189 -10.34 -8.23 8.86
C ASP A 189 -10.30 -6.73 9.22
N ARG A 190 -11.25 -5.99 8.65
CA ARG A 190 -11.39 -4.56 8.88
C ARG A 190 -12.14 -4.22 10.17
N THR A 191 -12.80 -5.19 10.79
CA THR A 191 -13.71 -5.01 11.93
C THR A 191 -13.08 -5.33 13.27
N ASN A 192 -12.03 -6.16 13.29
CA ASN A 192 -11.40 -6.67 14.50
C ASN A 192 -9.99 -6.10 14.73
N ALA A 193 -9.72 -4.88 14.24
CA ALA A 193 -8.44 -4.24 14.53
C ALA A 193 -8.45 -3.58 15.91
N PRO A 194 -7.27 -3.44 16.56
CA PRO A 194 -7.13 -2.57 17.72
C PRO A 194 -7.64 -1.16 17.38
N GLY A 195 -8.55 -0.62 18.18
CA GLY A 195 -9.21 0.66 17.86
C GLY A 195 -10.50 0.58 17.05
N GLY A 196 -10.97 -0.63 16.71
CA GLY A 196 -12.21 -0.87 15.96
C GLY A 196 -11.98 -0.96 14.46
N PHE A 197 -12.82 -0.28 13.67
CA PHE A 197 -12.76 -0.38 12.21
C PHE A 197 -11.48 0.23 11.62
N THR A 198 -10.81 -0.49 10.72
CA THR A 198 -9.72 0.04 9.89
C THR A 198 -9.72 -0.54 8.47
N PRO A 199 -9.55 0.27 7.42
CA PRO A 199 -9.32 -0.21 6.06
C PRO A 199 -7.82 -0.46 5.78
N THR A 200 -6.95 -0.30 6.79
CA THR A 200 -5.50 -0.37 6.63
C THR A 200 -4.98 -1.76 6.97
N ALA A 201 -4.37 -2.40 5.97
CA ALA A 201 -3.64 -3.64 6.15
C ALA A 201 -2.22 -3.38 6.66
N GLN A 202 -1.76 -4.22 7.58
CA GLN A 202 -0.34 -4.40 7.91
C GLN A 202 0.28 -5.36 6.89
N GLY A 203 1.54 -5.14 6.51
CA GLY A 203 2.20 -5.98 5.52
C GLY A 203 3.64 -5.61 5.26
N PHE A 204 4.11 -6.00 4.08
CA PHE A 204 5.50 -5.95 3.68
C PHE A 204 5.68 -5.47 2.25
N ILE A 205 6.82 -4.86 2.00
CA ILE A 205 7.44 -4.81 0.67
C ILE A 205 8.68 -5.68 0.73
N ALA A 206 8.85 -6.56 -0.25
CA ALA A 206 9.95 -7.53 -0.31
C ALA A 206 10.59 -7.53 -1.70
N LYS A 207 11.86 -7.98 -1.78
CA LYS A 207 12.65 -7.82 -3.02
C LYS A 207 12.16 -8.65 -4.20
N ASP A 208 11.46 -9.76 -3.94
CA ASP A 208 10.90 -10.64 -4.97
C ASP A 208 9.68 -11.41 -4.43
N LEU A 209 9.04 -12.20 -5.31
CA LEU A 209 7.87 -13.03 -4.96
C LEU A 209 8.18 -14.10 -3.91
N ALA A 210 9.39 -14.68 -3.92
CA ALA A 210 9.76 -15.71 -2.94
C ALA A 210 9.91 -15.09 -1.53
N HIS A 211 10.51 -13.91 -1.42
CA HIS A 211 10.62 -13.17 -0.16
C HIS A 211 9.25 -12.64 0.28
N THR A 212 8.41 -12.23 -0.66
CA THR A 212 7.00 -11.86 -0.38
C THR A 212 6.28 -13.06 0.24
N ARG A 213 6.31 -14.23 -0.39
CA ARG A 213 5.69 -15.46 0.12
C ARG A 213 6.17 -15.80 1.53
N ARG A 214 7.49 -15.84 1.75
CA ARG A 214 8.06 -16.14 3.07
C ARG A 214 7.66 -15.13 4.14
N ALA A 215 7.71 -13.83 3.84
CA ALA A 215 7.34 -12.78 4.79
C ALA A 215 5.89 -12.89 5.27
N TYR A 216 4.99 -13.34 4.39
CA TYR A 216 3.58 -13.57 4.71
C TYR A 216 3.28 -15.01 5.16
N GLY A 217 4.26 -15.92 5.21
CA GLY A 217 4.05 -17.33 5.53
C GLY A 217 3.17 -18.08 4.51
N LEU A 218 3.28 -17.72 3.23
CA LEU A 218 2.50 -18.27 2.12
C LEU A 218 3.33 -19.26 1.31
N GLU A 219 2.68 -20.33 0.85
CA GLU A 219 3.29 -21.33 -0.04
C GLU A 219 3.07 -20.98 -1.53
N ALA A 220 3.93 -21.49 -2.40
CA ALA A 220 3.77 -21.39 -3.85
C ALA A 220 2.94 -22.56 -4.41
N GLY A 221 2.35 -22.38 -5.59
CA GLY A 221 1.68 -23.45 -6.33
C GLY A 221 0.24 -23.73 -5.89
N ALA A 222 -0.37 -22.81 -5.13
CA ALA A 222 -1.78 -22.83 -4.77
C ALA A 222 -2.72 -22.88 -6.00
N LEU A 223 -2.31 -22.34 -7.15
CA LEU A 223 -3.08 -22.39 -8.39
C LEU A 223 -3.03 -23.72 -9.14
N THR A 224 -2.12 -24.63 -8.81
CA THR A 224 -1.89 -25.87 -9.59
C THR A 224 -3.15 -26.75 -9.69
N THR A 225 -3.96 -26.77 -8.63
CA THR A 225 -5.23 -27.51 -8.54
C THR A 225 -6.44 -26.66 -8.91
N ARG A 226 -6.29 -25.34 -9.07
CA ARG A 226 -7.39 -24.41 -9.34
C ARG A 226 -7.81 -24.48 -10.80
N ARG A 227 -9.11 -24.42 -11.07
CA ARG A 227 -9.71 -24.32 -12.40
C ARG A 227 -10.90 -23.36 -12.34
N GLY A 228 -11.32 -22.82 -13.48
CA GLY A 228 -12.54 -22.01 -13.53
C GLY A 228 -12.37 -20.55 -13.11
N LEU A 229 -11.15 -20.00 -13.08
CA LEU A 229 -10.97 -18.59 -12.68
C LEU A 229 -11.51 -17.65 -13.77
N ARG A 230 -12.43 -16.77 -13.36
CA ARG A 230 -13.05 -15.75 -14.21
C ARG A 230 -12.41 -14.41 -13.91
N LEU A 231 -11.67 -13.88 -14.89
CA LEU A 231 -10.93 -12.64 -14.76
C LEU A 231 -11.74 -11.47 -15.35
N GLY A 232 -11.69 -10.33 -14.68
CA GLY A 232 -12.15 -9.05 -15.20
C GLY A 232 -10.98 -8.14 -15.52
N TYR A 233 -11.01 -7.40 -16.63
CA TYR A 233 -10.03 -6.35 -16.94
C TYR A 233 -10.66 -4.97 -17.11
N THR A 234 -10.02 -3.93 -16.58
CA THR A 234 -10.49 -2.55 -16.81
C THR A 234 -9.37 -1.52 -16.79
N ASN A 235 -9.46 -0.56 -17.72
CA ASN A 235 -8.71 0.69 -17.69
C ASN A 235 -9.54 1.84 -17.09
N ALA A 236 -10.80 1.60 -16.70
CA ALA A 236 -11.67 2.66 -16.22
C ALA A 236 -11.33 3.00 -14.75
N PRO A 237 -10.96 4.24 -14.44
CA PRO A 237 -10.78 4.70 -13.05
C PRO A 237 -12.04 4.50 -12.20
N PHE A 238 -11.87 4.02 -10.96
CA PHE A 238 -12.98 3.81 -10.01
C PHE A 238 -13.30 5.10 -9.25
N HIS A 239 -12.28 5.83 -8.82
CA HIS A 239 -12.40 6.94 -7.87
C HIS A 239 -12.40 8.33 -8.51
N SER A 240 -12.07 8.42 -9.79
CA SER A 240 -11.91 9.70 -10.50
C SER A 240 -12.51 9.63 -11.91
N ALA A 241 -12.62 10.80 -12.54
CA ALA A 241 -12.97 10.96 -13.96
C ALA A 241 -11.74 10.94 -14.88
N SER A 242 -10.57 10.55 -14.36
CA SER A 242 -9.31 10.80 -15.04
C SER A 242 -9.11 9.94 -16.27
N ALA A 243 -8.20 10.38 -17.13
CA ALA A 243 -7.62 9.54 -18.16
C ALA A 243 -6.61 8.55 -17.55
N VAL A 244 -6.26 7.55 -18.34
CA VAL A 244 -5.09 6.67 -18.11
C VAL A 244 -4.17 6.86 -19.30
N ASP A 245 -2.87 7.00 -19.04
CA ASP A 245 -1.86 7.10 -20.07
C ASP A 245 -1.97 5.90 -21.04
N PRO A 246 -2.17 6.14 -22.35
CA PRO A 246 -2.24 5.06 -23.34
C PRO A 246 -1.01 4.15 -23.33
N ALA A 247 0.17 4.68 -23.00
CA ALA A 247 1.41 3.92 -22.90
C ALA A 247 1.42 2.95 -21.71
N ILE A 248 0.50 3.10 -20.76
CA ILE A 248 0.24 2.16 -19.67
C ILE A 248 -0.97 1.27 -19.99
N ALA A 249 -2.05 1.87 -20.47
CA ALA A 249 -3.32 1.19 -20.73
C ALA A 249 -3.20 0.08 -21.79
N ALA A 250 -2.35 0.26 -22.80
CA ALA A 250 -2.13 -0.73 -23.86
C ALA A 250 -1.34 -1.98 -23.39
N PRO A 251 -0.13 -1.85 -22.80
CA PRO A 251 0.63 -3.03 -22.35
C PRO A 251 -0.06 -3.78 -21.22
N THR A 252 -0.73 -3.09 -20.30
CA THR A 252 -1.51 -3.75 -19.22
C THR A 252 -2.67 -4.58 -19.77
N ALA A 253 -3.36 -4.09 -20.81
CA ALA A 253 -4.42 -4.83 -21.49
C ALA A 253 -3.86 -6.04 -22.26
N ALA A 254 -2.70 -5.87 -22.92
CA ALA A 254 -2.04 -6.95 -23.64
C ALA A 254 -1.63 -8.08 -22.69
N VAL A 255 -0.96 -7.75 -21.57
CA VAL A 255 -0.57 -8.75 -20.56
C VAL A 255 -1.79 -9.40 -19.93
N ALA A 256 -2.83 -8.64 -19.56
CA ALA A 256 -4.06 -9.21 -19.01
C ALA A 256 -4.72 -10.20 -19.99
N SER A 257 -4.70 -9.90 -21.28
CA SER A 257 -5.21 -10.79 -22.33
C SER A 257 -4.45 -12.11 -22.44
N LEU A 258 -3.14 -12.10 -22.16
CA LEU A 258 -2.33 -13.33 -22.15
C LEU A 258 -2.60 -14.24 -20.96
N LEU A 259 -3.25 -13.75 -19.89
CA LEU A 259 -3.53 -14.57 -18.70
C LEU A 259 -4.51 -15.73 -18.97
N VAL A 260 -5.32 -15.63 -20.03
CA VAL A 260 -6.20 -16.72 -20.48
C VAL A 260 -5.43 -17.98 -20.93
N THR A 261 -4.12 -17.87 -21.12
CA THR A 261 -3.24 -19.01 -21.43
C THR A 261 -2.93 -19.86 -20.21
N HIS A 262 -3.24 -19.39 -18.99
CA HIS A 262 -3.06 -20.18 -17.78
C HIS A 262 -4.13 -21.28 -17.68
N PRO A 263 -3.79 -22.55 -17.38
CA PRO A 263 -4.77 -23.64 -17.29
C PRO A 263 -5.86 -23.47 -16.22
N ALA A 264 -5.62 -22.62 -15.22
CA ALA A 264 -6.62 -22.32 -14.19
C ALA A 264 -7.66 -21.28 -14.64
N VAL A 265 -7.39 -20.52 -15.70
CA VAL A 265 -8.22 -19.39 -16.15
C VAL A 265 -9.24 -19.88 -17.17
N GLU A 266 -10.51 -19.63 -16.90
CA GLU A 266 -11.64 -19.98 -17.77
C GLU A 266 -11.97 -18.87 -18.74
N SER A 267 -11.99 -17.62 -18.26
CA SER A 267 -12.40 -16.49 -19.08
C SER A 267 -11.76 -15.18 -18.63
N LEU A 268 -11.71 -14.24 -19.58
CA LEU A 268 -11.41 -12.83 -19.35
C LEU A 268 -12.52 -11.99 -19.98
N ALA A 269 -13.11 -11.10 -19.19
CA ALA A 269 -14.16 -10.19 -19.63
C ALA A 269 -13.85 -8.74 -19.22
N PRO A 270 -14.48 -7.73 -19.84
CA PRO A 270 -14.43 -6.36 -19.33
C PRO A 270 -15.00 -6.29 -17.90
N ALA A 271 -14.25 -5.71 -16.97
CA ALA A 271 -14.73 -5.46 -15.62
C ALA A 271 -15.51 -4.13 -15.58
N PRO A 272 -16.82 -4.14 -15.28
CA PRO A 272 -17.58 -2.90 -15.06
C PRO A 272 -17.09 -2.17 -13.81
N ARG A 273 -17.53 -0.92 -13.62
CA ARG A 273 -17.23 -0.19 -12.38
C ARG A 273 -17.81 -0.94 -11.16
N PRO A 274 -17.06 -1.04 -10.05
CA PRO A 274 -17.49 -1.76 -8.86
C PRO A 274 -18.66 -1.07 -8.13
N TYR A 275 -18.74 0.26 -8.24
CA TYR A 275 -19.74 1.11 -7.62
C TYR A 275 -19.80 2.49 -8.31
N PRO A 276 -20.82 3.32 -8.01
CA PRO A 276 -20.83 4.73 -8.42
C PRO A 276 -19.61 5.48 -7.85
N ARG A 277 -19.04 6.40 -8.63
CA ARG A 277 -17.84 7.17 -8.22
C ARG A 277 -18.03 7.90 -6.88
N ALA A 278 -19.24 8.37 -6.59
CA ALA A 278 -19.59 9.03 -5.34
C ALA A 278 -19.32 8.17 -4.09
N THR A 279 -19.25 6.84 -4.20
CA THR A 279 -18.85 5.95 -3.10
C THR A 279 -17.44 6.27 -2.59
N PHE A 280 -16.56 6.85 -3.41
CA PHE A 280 -15.24 7.29 -2.97
C PHE A 280 -15.27 8.45 -1.96
N GLU A 281 -16.38 9.20 -1.88
CA GLU A 281 -16.55 10.22 -0.83
C GLU A 281 -16.57 9.58 0.57
N LEU A 282 -17.04 8.33 0.71
CA LEU A 282 -16.97 7.60 1.98
C LEU A 282 -15.53 7.47 2.47
N PHE A 283 -14.61 7.07 1.58
CA PHE A 283 -13.19 6.99 1.90
C PHE A 283 -12.61 8.37 2.22
N SER A 284 -12.96 9.39 1.44
CA SER A 284 -12.43 10.74 1.58
C SER A 284 -12.86 11.38 2.91
N GLU A 285 -14.12 11.22 3.30
CA GLU A 285 -14.63 11.62 4.61
C GLU A 285 -14.01 10.79 5.75
N PHE A 286 -13.88 9.47 5.57
CA PHE A 286 -13.27 8.59 6.57
C PHE A 286 -11.81 8.98 6.85
N LEU A 287 -11.01 9.20 5.80
CA LEU A 287 -9.63 9.65 5.93
C LEU A 287 -9.54 10.99 6.66
N ALA A 288 -10.40 11.95 6.30
CA ALA A 288 -10.47 13.23 7.00
C ALA A 288 -10.84 13.04 8.49
N ALA A 289 -11.85 12.21 8.80
CA ALA A 289 -12.25 11.91 10.17
C ALA A 289 -11.11 11.30 11.00
N ARG A 290 -10.29 10.41 10.42
CA ARG A 290 -9.08 9.87 11.06
C ARG A 290 -8.00 10.92 11.31
N CYS A 291 -8.02 12.03 10.58
CA CYS A 291 -7.07 13.13 10.76
C CYS A 291 -7.50 14.17 11.81
N ALA A 292 -8.74 14.11 12.33
CA ALA A 292 -9.35 15.17 13.14
C ALA A 292 -8.55 15.55 14.40
N ASP A 293 -7.88 14.54 14.98
CA ASP A 293 -7.15 14.65 16.25
C ASP A 293 -5.63 14.71 16.05
N LEU A 294 -5.14 14.87 14.80
CA LEU A 294 -3.70 14.95 14.53
C LEU A 294 -3.07 16.20 15.19
N PRO A 295 -1.97 16.01 15.94
CA PRO A 295 -1.41 17.05 16.80
C PRO A 295 -0.50 18.03 16.03
N GLY A 296 -0.33 19.22 16.60
CA GLY A 296 0.75 20.14 16.24
C GLY A 296 0.72 20.65 14.80
N THR A 297 1.92 20.98 14.32
CA THR A 297 2.20 21.49 12.96
C THR A 297 2.15 20.33 11.96
N LEU A 298 1.46 20.56 10.84
CA LEU A 298 1.20 19.59 9.79
C LEU A 298 1.47 20.21 8.41
N THR A 299 1.76 19.37 7.42
CA THR A 299 1.77 19.75 6.00
C THR A 299 0.40 20.31 5.56
N PRO A 300 0.35 21.15 4.49
CA PRO A 300 -0.89 21.78 4.07
C PRO A 300 -2.04 20.80 3.79
N LEU A 301 -1.76 19.65 3.16
CA LEU A 301 -2.80 18.64 2.90
C LEU A 301 -3.28 17.98 4.20
N THR A 302 -2.37 17.53 5.06
CA THR A 302 -2.74 16.86 6.31
C THR A 302 -3.50 17.80 7.25
N ALA A 303 -3.12 19.09 7.29
CA ALA A 303 -3.87 20.13 8.00
C ALA A 303 -5.30 20.29 7.42
N TRP A 304 -5.44 20.33 6.10
CA TRP A 304 -6.74 20.42 5.44
C TRP A 304 -7.63 19.19 5.71
N LEU A 305 -7.06 17.98 5.73
CA LEU A 305 -7.78 16.77 6.12
C LEU A 305 -8.22 16.81 7.58
N ARG A 306 -7.35 17.29 8.49
CA ARG A 306 -7.69 17.49 9.91
C ARG A 306 -8.87 18.45 10.07
N ASP A 307 -8.81 19.60 9.42
CA ASP A 307 -9.85 20.63 9.54
C ASP A 307 -11.20 20.13 8.98
N ARG A 308 -11.19 19.38 7.87
CA ARG A 308 -12.37 18.64 7.39
C ARG A 308 -12.86 17.62 8.41
N GLY A 309 -11.95 16.82 8.99
CA GLY A 309 -12.28 15.80 9.98
C GLY A 309 -12.96 16.34 11.23
N ARG A 310 -12.55 17.52 11.69
CA ARG A 310 -13.14 18.25 12.82
C ARG A 310 -14.57 18.71 12.56
N GLN A 311 -14.93 18.89 11.29
CA GLN A 311 -16.29 19.24 10.88
C GLN A 311 -17.22 18.02 10.79
N ILE A 312 -16.70 16.79 10.83
CA ILE A 312 -17.49 15.55 10.73
C ILE A 312 -17.99 15.14 12.12
N PRO A 313 -19.31 15.21 12.41
CA PRO A 313 -19.87 14.84 13.71
C PRO A 313 -19.73 13.34 14.01
N ALA A 314 -19.72 12.97 15.29
CA ALA A 314 -19.56 11.58 15.73
C ALA A 314 -20.57 10.59 15.11
N HIS A 315 -21.85 10.97 14.99
CA HIS A 315 -22.86 10.13 14.35
C HIS A 315 -22.54 9.86 12.87
N ARG A 316 -21.99 10.86 12.15
CA ARG A 316 -21.56 10.69 10.76
C ARG A 316 -20.36 9.73 10.68
N ARG A 317 -19.43 9.79 11.64
CA ARG A 317 -18.28 8.86 11.70
C ARG A 317 -18.74 7.41 11.85
N GLN A 318 -19.76 7.14 12.67
CA GLN A 318 -20.35 5.80 12.81
C GLN A 318 -21.04 5.34 11.51
N LEU A 319 -21.87 6.21 10.91
CA LEU A 319 -22.51 5.92 9.63
C LEU A 319 -21.51 5.67 8.50
N LEU A 320 -20.38 6.38 8.46
CA LEU A 320 -19.33 6.15 7.48
C LEU A 320 -18.78 4.71 7.58
N VAL A 321 -18.55 4.21 8.80
CA VAL A 321 -18.08 2.83 9.01
C VAL A 321 -19.11 1.82 8.50
N GLU A 322 -20.38 1.98 8.87
CA GLU A 322 -21.46 1.12 8.39
C GLU A 322 -21.59 1.13 6.86
N GLN A 323 -21.52 2.31 6.24
CA GLN A 323 -21.59 2.47 4.79
C GLN A 323 -20.38 1.85 4.08
N ILE A 324 -19.17 1.98 4.64
CA ILE A 324 -17.97 1.33 4.10
C ILE A 324 -18.06 -0.20 4.24
N LEU A 325 -18.58 -0.71 5.36
CA LEU A 325 -18.79 -2.15 5.55
C LEU A 325 -19.79 -2.72 4.53
N GLY A 326 -20.76 -1.92 4.09
CA GLY A 326 -21.72 -2.28 3.04
C GLY A 326 -21.19 -2.21 1.60
N VAL A 327 -19.95 -1.77 1.36
CA VAL A 327 -19.36 -1.78 0.02
C VAL A 327 -18.98 -3.20 -0.37
N ASP A 328 -19.80 -3.82 -1.21
CA ASP A 328 -19.57 -5.18 -1.73
C ASP A 328 -19.91 -5.30 -3.22
N PRO A 329 -18.93 -5.12 -4.12
CA PRO A 329 -19.12 -5.37 -5.56
C PRO A 329 -19.38 -6.84 -5.92
N SER A 330 -19.07 -7.80 -5.03
CA SER A 330 -19.14 -9.24 -5.32
C SER A 330 -20.58 -9.78 -5.33
N SER A 331 -21.52 -9.07 -4.70
CA SER A 331 -22.96 -9.33 -4.82
C SER A 331 -23.63 -8.56 -5.96
N GLY A 332 -22.89 -7.68 -6.64
CA GLY A 332 -23.41 -6.81 -7.70
C GLY A 332 -22.65 -6.96 -9.03
N PRO A 333 -21.97 -5.90 -9.51
CA PRO A 333 -21.38 -5.86 -10.84
C PRO A 333 -20.27 -6.89 -11.08
N TRP A 334 -19.66 -7.42 -10.01
CA TRP A 334 -18.56 -8.39 -10.08
C TRP A 334 -18.95 -9.78 -9.60
N ARG A 335 -20.26 -10.07 -9.51
CA ARG A 335 -20.76 -11.38 -9.05
C ARG A 335 -20.22 -12.58 -9.81
N ASP A 336 -19.83 -12.39 -11.07
CA ASP A 336 -19.34 -13.43 -11.97
C ASP A 336 -17.81 -13.42 -12.14
N LEU A 337 -17.07 -12.64 -11.34
CA LEU A 337 -15.61 -12.49 -11.41
C LEU A 337 -14.93 -13.01 -10.15
N ASP A 338 -13.78 -13.65 -10.29
CA ASP A 338 -12.95 -14.09 -9.17
C ASP A 338 -11.79 -13.12 -8.91
N ILE A 339 -11.29 -12.49 -9.98
CA ILE A 339 -10.18 -11.54 -9.96
C ILE A 339 -10.51 -10.35 -10.87
N VAL A 340 -10.14 -9.14 -10.46
CA VAL A 340 -10.15 -7.95 -11.30
C VAL A 340 -8.74 -7.42 -11.49
N ILE A 341 -8.44 -7.04 -12.74
CA ILE A 341 -7.13 -6.64 -13.21
C ILE A 341 -7.22 -5.23 -13.80
N ASN A 342 -6.27 -4.38 -13.44
CA ASN A 342 -6.17 -2.99 -13.90
C ASN A 342 -4.72 -2.51 -13.80
N PRO A 343 -4.35 -1.38 -14.43
CA PRO A 343 -3.08 -0.71 -14.14
C PRO A 343 -2.94 -0.38 -12.66
N THR A 344 -1.73 -0.45 -12.10
CA THR A 344 -1.52 0.04 -10.72
C THR A 344 -1.57 1.57 -10.65
N LEU A 345 -1.00 2.25 -11.64
CA LEU A 345 -0.90 3.72 -11.73
C LEU A 345 -1.47 4.21 -13.06
N ALA A 346 -2.06 5.41 -13.06
CA ALA A 346 -2.69 5.99 -14.25
C ALA A 346 -1.68 6.67 -15.20
N CYS A 347 -0.53 7.10 -14.68
CA CYS A 347 0.64 7.54 -15.45
C CYS A 347 1.91 7.10 -14.70
N ALA A 348 3.09 7.24 -15.33
CA ALA A 348 4.37 6.99 -14.67
C ALA A 348 4.51 7.80 -13.37
N PRO A 349 5.37 7.39 -12.42
CA PRO A 349 5.60 8.18 -11.23
C PRO A 349 6.02 9.61 -11.61
N PRO A 350 5.30 10.63 -11.14
CA PRO A 350 5.64 12.00 -11.47
C PRO A 350 6.94 12.42 -10.79
N ALA A 351 7.44 13.60 -11.14
CA ALA A 351 8.59 14.18 -10.45
C ALA A 351 8.31 14.40 -8.96
N PRO A 352 9.31 14.29 -8.07
CA PRO A 352 9.18 14.69 -6.68
C PRO A 352 8.60 16.11 -6.55
N ASN A 353 7.81 16.34 -5.51
CA ASN A 353 7.10 17.59 -5.21
C ASN A 353 5.96 17.97 -6.16
N THR A 354 5.63 17.13 -7.16
CA THR A 354 4.51 17.38 -8.08
C THR A 354 3.19 17.60 -7.35
N PHE A 355 2.90 16.77 -6.33
CA PHE A 355 1.65 16.88 -5.58
C PHE A 355 1.72 17.96 -4.50
N SER A 356 2.81 18.03 -3.72
CA SER A 356 2.94 18.98 -2.61
C SER A 356 3.00 20.45 -3.06
N ALA A 357 3.34 20.71 -4.32
CA ALA A 357 3.23 22.04 -4.94
C ALA A 357 1.78 22.50 -5.19
N LEU A 358 0.80 21.59 -5.14
CA LEU A 358 -0.61 21.91 -5.37
C LEU A 358 -1.30 22.37 -4.08
N SER A 359 -2.39 23.13 -4.23
CA SER A 359 -3.28 23.40 -3.09
C SER A 359 -3.84 22.10 -2.51
N PRO A 360 -4.17 22.02 -1.21
CA PRO A 360 -4.61 20.78 -0.57
C PRO A 360 -5.72 20.03 -1.34
N ARG A 361 -6.76 20.75 -1.78
CA ARG A 361 -7.84 20.12 -2.56
C ARG A 361 -7.37 19.59 -3.91
N LEU A 362 -6.55 20.34 -4.64
CA LEU A 362 -6.03 19.88 -5.94
C LEU A 362 -5.03 18.73 -5.77
N ASN A 363 -4.22 18.75 -4.72
CA ASN A 363 -3.34 17.64 -4.36
C ASN A 363 -4.15 16.36 -4.14
N PHE A 364 -5.22 16.41 -3.33
CA PHE A 364 -6.08 15.26 -3.08
C PHE A 364 -6.70 14.69 -4.36
N LEU A 365 -7.22 15.56 -5.24
CA LEU A 365 -7.78 15.16 -6.53
C LEU A 365 -6.73 14.57 -7.48
N ALA A 366 -5.55 15.19 -7.54
CA ALA A 366 -4.45 14.78 -8.40
C ALA A 366 -3.92 13.39 -8.02
N GLN A 367 -3.67 13.15 -6.73
CA GLN A 367 -3.20 11.84 -6.28
C GLN A 367 -4.29 10.76 -6.44
N THR A 368 -5.56 11.11 -6.24
CA THR A 368 -6.68 10.20 -6.51
C THR A 368 -6.76 9.83 -7.98
N ALA A 369 -6.54 10.79 -8.88
CA ALA A 369 -6.53 10.56 -10.33
C ALA A 369 -5.32 9.73 -10.78
N TRP A 370 -4.19 9.84 -10.09
CA TRP A 370 -2.98 9.07 -10.35
C TRP A 370 -3.10 7.61 -9.86
N THR A 371 -3.79 7.37 -8.75
CA THR A 371 -3.97 6.03 -8.14
C THR A 371 -5.44 5.62 -8.00
N PRO A 372 -6.24 5.61 -9.09
CA PRO A 372 -7.71 5.66 -8.99
C PRO A 372 -8.41 4.32 -8.76
N TRP A 373 -7.66 3.25 -8.44
CA TRP A 373 -8.20 1.91 -8.23
C TRP A 373 -7.99 1.39 -6.80
N GLY A 374 -6.79 1.61 -6.24
CA GLY A 374 -6.27 0.85 -5.10
C GLY A 374 -7.14 0.84 -3.83
N THR A 375 -7.86 1.93 -3.56
CA THR A 375 -8.70 2.10 -2.37
C THR A 375 -9.83 1.09 -2.26
N LEU A 376 -10.33 0.53 -3.37
CA LEU A 376 -11.39 -0.48 -3.33
C LEU A 376 -11.02 -1.68 -2.43
N TRP A 377 -9.81 -2.19 -2.58
CA TRP A 377 -9.31 -3.34 -1.81
C TRP A 377 -9.07 -3.01 -0.33
N ASN A 378 -8.96 -1.72 0.01
CA ASN A 378 -8.93 -1.25 1.39
C ASN A 378 -10.33 -1.13 1.97
N LEU A 379 -11.28 -0.58 1.20
CA LEU A 379 -12.67 -0.46 1.62
C LEU A 379 -13.33 -1.82 1.83
N THR A 380 -13.00 -2.82 1.01
CA THR A 380 -13.58 -4.17 1.09
C THR A 380 -12.79 -5.10 2.02
N GLY A 381 -11.51 -4.85 2.21
CA GLY A 381 -10.59 -5.71 2.98
C GLY A 381 -9.93 -6.80 2.14
N TRP A 382 -10.41 -7.02 0.90
CA TRP A 382 -9.95 -8.05 -0.02
C TRP A 382 -8.48 -7.88 -0.43
N ALA A 383 -7.82 -8.95 -0.83
CA ALA A 383 -6.42 -8.92 -1.22
C ALA A 383 -6.19 -8.31 -2.61
N ALA A 384 -5.03 -7.68 -2.80
CA ALA A 384 -4.55 -7.24 -4.12
C ALA A 384 -3.02 -7.17 -4.16
N VAL A 385 -2.45 -7.51 -5.31
CA VAL A 385 -1.00 -7.45 -5.55
C VAL A 385 -0.71 -6.51 -6.73
N SER A 386 0.28 -5.64 -6.58
CA SER A 386 0.89 -4.90 -7.69
C SER A 386 2.14 -5.65 -8.16
N VAL A 387 2.27 -5.82 -9.47
CA VAL A 387 3.33 -6.62 -10.10
C VAL A 387 3.97 -5.84 -11.24
N PRO A 388 5.29 -5.62 -11.24
CA PRO A 388 5.99 -5.01 -12.38
C PRO A 388 5.98 -5.98 -13.56
N LEU A 389 5.67 -5.46 -14.75
CA LEU A 389 5.56 -6.25 -15.98
C LEU A 389 6.92 -6.64 -16.57
N VAL A 390 7.98 -5.92 -16.22
CA VAL A 390 9.35 -6.20 -16.65
C VAL A 390 10.29 -6.05 -15.46
N ASP A 391 11.32 -6.88 -15.41
CA ASP A 391 12.37 -6.76 -14.40
C ASP A 391 13.08 -5.40 -14.58
N PRO A 392 13.17 -4.55 -13.54
CA PRO A 392 13.89 -3.28 -13.63
C PRO A 392 15.34 -3.42 -14.12
N ALA A 393 15.98 -4.56 -13.90
CA ALA A 393 17.34 -4.83 -14.38
C ALA A 393 17.42 -4.95 -15.92
N GLU A 394 16.32 -5.30 -16.60
CA GLU A 394 16.24 -5.38 -18.06
C GLU A 394 16.03 -4.00 -18.71
N VAL A 395 15.58 -3.00 -17.94
CA VAL A 395 15.24 -1.66 -18.43
C VAL A 395 15.90 -0.55 -17.61
N PRO A 396 17.25 -0.52 -17.51
CA PRO A 396 17.96 0.39 -16.63
C PRO A 396 17.62 1.87 -16.92
N GLY A 397 17.32 2.62 -15.85
CA GLY A 397 16.93 4.03 -15.94
C GLY A 397 15.48 4.29 -16.35
N ARG A 398 14.72 3.24 -16.69
CA ARG A 398 13.29 3.30 -17.03
C ARG A 398 12.45 2.76 -15.87
N TRP A 399 11.22 3.22 -15.79
CA TRP A 399 10.22 2.74 -14.86
C TRP A 399 9.45 1.55 -15.46
N PRO A 400 9.40 0.39 -14.79
CA PRO A 400 8.59 -0.75 -15.23
C PRO A 400 7.11 -0.50 -14.92
N ILE A 401 6.28 -0.62 -15.94
CA ILE A 401 4.82 -0.53 -15.80
C ILE A 401 4.36 -1.65 -14.87
N SER A 402 3.41 -1.36 -13.98
CA SER A 402 2.88 -2.34 -13.03
C SER A 402 1.39 -2.61 -13.25
N LEU A 403 1.02 -3.89 -13.11
CA LEU A 403 -0.33 -4.40 -13.18
C LEU A 403 -0.82 -4.73 -11.77
N MET A 404 -2.06 -4.34 -11.44
CA MET A 404 -2.72 -4.73 -10.21
C MET A 404 -3.62 -5.94 -10.48
N VAL A 405 -3.49 -6.96 -9.63
CA VAL A 405 -4.33 -8.17 -9.63
C VAL A 405 -5.03 -8.23 -8.28
N GLY A 406 -6.35 -8.10 -8.29
CA GLY A 406 -7.16 -7.99 -7.08
C GLY A 406 -8.20 -9.09 -6.94
N ALA A 407 -8.30 -9.70 -5.78
CA ALA A 407 -9.35 -10.70 -5.49
C ALA A 407 -10.74 -10.04 -5.41
N VAL A 408 -11.76 -10.79 -5.79
CA VAL A 408 -13.17 -10.46 -5.55
C VAL A 408 -13.66 -11.31 -4.38
N GLY A 409 -13.97 -10.67 -3.24
CA GLY A 409 -14.34 -11.40 -2.03
C GLY A 409 -13.19 -12.25 -1.48
N ASP A 410 -13.56 -13.44 -1.01
CA ASP A 410 -12.69 -14.53 -0.54
C ASP A 410 -12.50 -15.63 -1.61
N ARG A 411 -12.86 -15.35 -2.88
CA ARG A 411 -12.86 -16.33 -3.97
C ARG A 411 -11.47 -16.82 -4.37
N VAL A 412 -10.45 -16.06 -3.99
CA VAL A 412 -9.03 -16.30 -4.28
C VAL A 412 -8.21 -15.92 -3.06
N SER A 413 -7.31 -16.81 -2.65
CA SER A 413 -6.39 -16.60 -1.55
C SER A 413 -5.20 -15.70 -1.93
N ASP A 414 -4.53 -15.14 -0.93
CA ASP A 414 -3.29 -14.37 -1.12
C ASP A 414 -2.21 -15.20 -1.85
N ALA A 415 -2.12 -16.50 -1.55
CA ALA A 415 -1.19 -17.42 -2.23
C ALA A 415 -1.52 -17.60 -3.71
N GLU A 416 -2.79 -17.79 -4.05
CA GLU A 416 -3.24 -17.87 -5.44
C GLU A 416 -3.03 -16.55 -6.20
N LEU A 417 -3.21 -15.39 -5.54
CA LEU A 417 -2.88 -14.09 -6.14
C LEU A 417 -1.38 -13.96 -6.45
N LEU A 418 -0.50 -14.45 -5.58
CA LEU A 418 0.94 -14.45 -5.82
C LEU A 418 1.34 -15.41 -6.95
N ASP A 419 0.66 -16.54 -7.10
CA ASP A 419 0.85 -17.42 -8.25
C ASP A 419 0.38 -16.76 -9.57
N ILE A 420 -0.76 -16.04 -9.56
CA ILE A 420 -1.17 -15.25 -10.74
C ILE A 420 -0.13 -14.16 -11.02
N ALA A 421 0.40 -13.48 -10.00
CA ALA A 421 1.45 -12.47 -10.15
C ALA A 421 2.72 -13.04 -10.81
N GLU A 422 3.13 -14.24 -10.40
CA GLU A 422 4.24 -14.96 -11.02
C GLU A 422 3.95 -15.25 -12.50
N PHE A 423 2.73 -15.69 -12.81
CA PHE A 423 2.33 -15.94 -14.19
C PHE A 423 2.25 -14.65 -15.03
N VAL A 424 1.80 -13.53 -14.44
CA VAL A 424 1.83 -12.19 -15.07
C VAL A 424 3.24 -11.86 -15.54
N GLN A 425 4.25 -12.03 -14.69
CA GLN A 425 5.65 -11.77 -15.07
C GLN A 425 6.11 -12.75 -16.16
N SER A 426 5.71 -14.02 -16.09
CA SER A 426 6.06 -15.01 -17.11
C SER A 426 5.49 -14.67 -18.49
N VAL A 427 4.24 -14.24 -18.59
CA VAL A 427 3.62 -13.91 -19.89
C VAL A 427 4.07 -12.54 -20.39
N ALA A 428 4.37 -11.59 -19.50
CA ALA A 428 4.86 -10.29 -19.89
C ALA A 428 6.21 -10.35 -20.62
N ARG A 429 7.08 -11.33 -20.31
CA ARG A 429 8.34 -11.60 -21.04
C ARG A 429 8.15 -11.92 -22.54
N GLN A 430 6.92 -12.18 -23.00
CA GLN A 430 6.61 -12.36 -24.42
C GLN A 430 6.50 -11.03 -25.17
N LEU A 431 6.45 -9.90 -24.46
CA LEU A 431 6.37 -8.55 -25.03
C LEU A 431 7.74 -7.85 -24.92
N PRO A 432 8.08 -6.91 -25.83
CA PRO A 432 9.33 -6.16 -25.74
C PRO A 432 9.41 -5.32 -24.46
N ALA A 433 10.54 -5.40 -23.77
CA ALA A 433 10.79 -4.73 -22.49
C ALA A 433 10.57 -3.20 -22.57
N GLU A 434 10.87 -2.58 -23.71
CA GLU A 434 10.67 -1.15 -23.95
C GLU A 434 9.18 -0.76 -24.01
N GLN A 435 8.30 -1.68 -24.38
CA GLN A 435 6.84 -1.48 -24.36
C GLN A 435 6.25 -1.65 -22.96
N LEU A 436 6.99 -2.27 -22.05
CA LEU A 436 6.60 -2.51 -20.67
C LEU A 436 7.24 -1.50 -19.69
N SER A 437 7.90 -0.46 -20.21
CA SER A 437 8.63 0.52 -19.41
C SER A 437 8.61 1.92 -20.00
N LEU A 438 8.67 2.94 -19.14
CA LEU A 438 8.68 4.36 -19.53
C LEU A 438 9.92 5.06 -18.99
N ALA A 439 10.53 5.94 -19.80
CA ALA A 439 11.73 6.68 -19.39
C ALA A 439 11.41 7.98 -18.65
N GLU A 440 10.32 8.64 -19.02
CA GLU A 440 9.99 9.98 -18.55
C GLU A 440 9.02 9.95 -17.36
N PRO A 441 9.15 10.89 -16.40
CA PRO A 441 8.16 11.07 -15.33
C PRO A 441 6.76 11.33 -15.89
N GLY A 442 5.73 10.88 -15.17
CA GLY A 442 4.35 11.05 -15.60
C GLY A 442 3.84 12.49 -15.50
N ASP A 443 3.06 12.93 -16.48
CA ASP A 443 2.32 14.19 -16.42
C ASP A 443 0.97 14.01 -15.73
N VAL A 444 0.87 14.48 -14.49
CA VAL A 444 -0.36 14.40 -13.69
C VAL A 444 -1.45 15.33 -14.22
N ARG A 445 -1.11 16.45 -14.90
CA ARG A 445 -2.12 17.38 -15.45
C ARG A 445 -2.86 16.74 -16.62
N ALA A 446 -2.17 15.92 -17.42
CA ALA A 446 -2.77 15.16 -18.52
C ALA A 446 -3.88 14.20 -18.05
N LEU A 447 -3.92 13.84 -16.76
CA LEU A 447 -4.99 13.00 -16.20
C LEU A 447 -6.35 13.71 -16.12
N GLY A 448 -6.40 15.04 -16.24
CA GLY A 448 -7.67 15.79 -16.26
C GLY A 448 -8.43 15.75 -14.93
N PHE A 449 -7.72 15.81 -13.80
CA PHE A 449 -8.29 15.73 -12.45
C PHE A 449 -8.93 17.04 -11.96
N GLU A 450 -8.64 18.16 -12.63
CA GLU A 450 -9.15 19.46 -12.24
C GLU A 450 -10.66 19.53 -12.46
N PRO A 451 -11.44 20.02 -11.48
CA PRO A 451 -12.85 20.30 -11.69
C PRO A 451 -12.99 21.31 -12.83
N ARG A 452 -13.81 20.99 -13.83
CA ARG A 452 -14.16 21.99 -14.85
C ARG A 452 -14.84 23.15 -14.14
N PRO A 453 -14.51 24.42 -14.46
CA PRO A 453 -15.29 25.53 -13.98
C PRO A 453 -16.75 25.28 -14.39
N GLU A 454 -17.67 25.33 -13.43
CA GLU A 454 -19.09 25.30 -13.74
C GLU A 454 -19.35 26.42 -14.74
N ASN A 455 -19.97 26.11 -15.88
CA ASN A 455 -20.53 27.12 -16.76
C ASN A 455 -21.58 27.87 -15.93
N ARG A 456 -21.17 28.95 -15.27
CA ARG A 456 -22.09 30.06 -14.99
C ARG A 456 -22.57 30.50 -16.36
N HIS A 457 -23.87 30.43 -16.61
CA HIS A 457 -24.62 30.85 -17.81
C HIS A 457 -25.36 29.70 -18.49
N GLU A 458 -26.50 29.29 -17.92
CA GLU A 458 -27.71 28.92 -18.67
C GLU A 458 -28.94 29.27 -17.81
N HIS A 459 -29.21 30.58 -17.66
CA HIS A 459 -30.52 31.15 -17.37
C HIS A 459 -30.46 32.63 -17.79
N GLU A 460 -30.75 32.87 -19.06
CA GLU A 460 -31.40 34.11 -19.52
C GLU A 460 -32.80 33.76 -20.02
#